data_AF-A0A7Y4W8H4-F1
#
_entry.id   AF-A0A7Y4W8H4-F1
#
_cell.length_a   1.000
_cell.length_b   1.000
_cell.length_c   1.000
_cell.angle_alpha   90.00
_cell.angle_beta   90.00
_cell.angle_gamma   90.00
#
_symmetry.space_group_name_H-M   'P 1'
#
loop_
_entity.id
_entity.type
_entity.pdbx_description
1 polymer ?
#
loop_
_entity_poly.entity_id
_entity_poly.type
_entity_poly.pdbx_seq_one_letter_code
_entity_poly.pdbx_strand_id
1 'polypeptide(L)' 'MKQPTLDDIDRAQVNMETAQIGWRELQPYFARGATVVVEETLDLVDVAFQISKDNKAQVAQWLESGQ' A
#
# COMPACT_ATOMS: atom_id res chain seq x y z
N MET A 1 14.39 20.44 14.87
CA MET A 1 13.40 19.63 14.13
C MET A 1 14.15 19.01 12.95
N LYS A 2 14.10 17.68 12.74
CA LYS A 2 14.71 17.07 11.54
C LYS A 2 13.87 17.49 10.33
N GLN A 3 14.52 17.90 9.25
CA GLN A 3 13.85 18.16 7.98
C GLN A 3 13.29 16.83 7.45
N PRO A 4 12.01 16.78 7.00
CA PRO A 4 11.48 15.59 6.33
C PRO A 4 12.29 15.26 5.07
N THR A 5 12.47 13.97 4.83
CA THR A 5 13.09 13.43 3.62
C THR A 5 12.08 13.39 2.47
N LEU A 6 12.55 13.08 1.26
CA LEU A 6 11.67 12.90 0.10
C LEU A 6 10.71 11.71 0.31
N ASP A 7 11.20 10.63 0.90
CA ASP A 7 10.37 9.45 1.20
C ASP A 7 9.28 9.76 2.23
N ASP A 8 9.56 10.64 3.21
CA ASP A 8 8.54 11.10 4.17
C ASP A 8 7.42 11.89 3.46
N ILE A 9 7.77 12.69 2.46
CA ILE A 9 6.82 13.47 1.66
C ILE A 9 5.96 12.55 0.80
N ASP A 10 6.59 11.58 0.13
CA ASP A 10 5.89 10.64 -0.74
C ASP A 10 4.92 9.74 0.05
N ARG A 11 5.32 9.26 1.23
CA ARG A 11 4.41 8.54 2.14
C ARG A 11 3.24 9.41 2.57
N ALA A 12 3.49 10.68 2.91
CA ALA A 12 2.43 11.61 3.28
C ALA A 12 1.45 11.86 2.12
N GLN A 13 1.94 11.92 0.88
CA GLN A 13 1.10 12.04 -0.30
C GLN A 13 0.20 10.81 -0.48
N VAL A 14 0.75 9.59 -0.43
CA VAL A 14 -0.03 8.34 -0.52
C VAL A 14 -1.12 8.28 0.55
N ASN A 15 -0.82 8.71 1.78
CA ASN A 15 -1.81 8.77 2.84
C ASN A 15 -2.95 9.75 2.53
N MET A 16 -2.66 10.90 1.91
CA MET A 16 -3.69 11.86 1.48
C MET A 16 -4.55 11.35 0.32
N GLU A 17 -4.04 10.38 -0.45
CA GLU A 17 -4.77 9.70 -1.54
C GLU A 17 -5.56 8.48 -1.04
N THR A 18 -5.36 8.07 0.22
CA THR A 18 -6.00 6.90 0.83
C THR A 18 -7.30 7.29 1.53
N ALA A 19 -8.34 6.49 1.32
CA ALA A 19 -9.63 6.67 1.98
C ALA A 19 -10.26 5.31 2.35
N GLN A 20 -11.15 5.33 3.34
CA GLN A 20 -12.00 4.17 3.62
C GLN A 20 -13.04 4.01 2.51
N ILE A 21 -13.22 2.78 2.05
CA ILE A 21 -14.19 2.41 1.02
C ILE A 21 -14.96 1.17 1.47
N GLY A 22 -16.24 1.07 1.13
CA GLY A 22 -17.05 -0.10 1.47
C GLY A 22 -16.65 -1.32 0.66
N TRP A 23 -16.68 -2.53 1.26
CA TRP A 23 -16.32 -3.76 0.56
C TRP A 23 -17.10 -3.97 -0.75
N ARG A 24 -18.40 -3.62 -0.76
CA ARG A 24 -19.26 -3.74 -1.95
C ARG A 24 -18.75 -2.95 -3.16
N GLU A 25 -18.13 -1.80 -2.93
CA GLU A 25 -17.56 -0.95 -3.98
C GLU A 25 -16.20 -1.49 -4.46
N LEU A 26 -15.50 -2.23 -3.59
CA LEU A 26 -14.22 -2.90 -3.86
C LEU A 26 -14.38 -4.21 -4.66
N GLN A 27 -15.54 -4.88 -4.56
CA GLN A 27 -15.81 -6.17 -5.21
C GLN A 27 -15.49 -6.22 -6.73
N PRO A 28 -15.78 -5.20 -7.56
CA PRO A 28 -15.41 -5.23 -8.98
C PRO A 28 -13.89 -5.27 -9.20
N TYR A 29 -13.11 -4.63 -8.33
CA TYR A 29 -11.64 -4.63 -8.36
C TYR A 29 -11.09 -5.99 -7.96
N PHE A 30 -11.72 -6.62 -6.96
CA PHE A 30 -11.38 -7.97 -6.55
C PHE A 30 -11.70 -8.99 -7.65
N ALA A 31 -12.89 -8.90 -8.27
CA ALA A 31 -13.31 -9.82 -9.33
C ALA A 31 -12.40 -9.80 -10.57
N ARG A 32 -11.74 -8.67 -10.85
CA ARG A 32 -10.74 -8.53 -11.93
C ARG A 32 -9.30 -8.87 -11.51
N GLY A 33 -9.09 -9.33 -10.27
CA GLY A 33 -7.76 -9.65 -9.74
C GLY A 33 -6.87 -8.43 -9.47
N ALA A 34 -7.45 -7.23 -9.29
CA ALA A 34 -6.72 -5.98 -9.05
C ALA A 34 -6.85 -5.53 -7.58
N THR A 35 -6.77 -6.49 -6.65
CA THR A 35 -6.84 -6.22 -5.22
C THR A 35 -5.75 -7.04 -4.53
N VAL A 36 -5.02 -6.39 -3.64
CA VAL A 36 -4.06 -7.02 -2.74
C VAL A 36 -4.63 -6.87 -1.33
N VAL A 37 -4.60 -7.95 -0.56
CA VAL A 37 -4.94 -7.93 0.86
C VAL A 37 -3.64 -7.79 1.64
N VAL A 38 -3.64 -6.91 2.64
CA VAL A 38 -2.47 -6.62 3.48
C VAL A 38 -2.79 -7.11 4.89
N GLU A 39 -1.86 -7.85 5.50
CA GLU A 39 -1.95 -8.33 6.88
C GLU A 39 -2.06 -7.14 7.86
N GLU A 40 -2.81 -7.32 8.95
CA GLU A 40 -2.99 -6.31 9.99
C GLU A 40 -1.67 -5.88 10.67
N THR A 41 -0.60 -6.67 10.55
CA THR A 41 0.72 -6.34 11.11
C THR A 41 1.50 -5.35 10.24
N LEU A 42 1.06 -5.12 9.01
CA LEU A 42 1.67 -4.19 8.06
C LEU A 42 0.89 -2.88 7.98
N ASP A 43 1.61 -1.79 7.71
CA ASP A 43 1.00 -0.49 7.47
C ASP A 43 0.58 -0.37 5.99
N LEU A 44 -0.71 -0.14 5.74
CA LEU A 44 -1.27 -0.05 4.39
C LEU A 44 -0.64 1.08 3.55
N VAL A 45 -0.32 2.23 4.18
CA VAL A 45 0.32 3.37 3.50
C VAL A 45 1.75 3.02 3.13
N ASP A 46 2.48 2.33 4.00
CA ASP A 46 3.86 1.92 3.70
C ASP A 46 3.88 0.88 2.57
N VAL A 47 2.96 -0.10 2.57
CA VAL A 47 2.82 -1.07 1.47
C VAL A 47 2.51 -0.36 0.16
N ALA A 48 1.55 0.57 0.14
CA ALA A 48 1.21 1.35 -1.05
C ALA A 48 2.38 2.22 -1.53
N PHE A 49 3.17 2.79 -0.61
CA PHE A 49 4.39 3.53 -0.92
C PHE A 49 5.48 2.64 -1.54
N GLN A 50 5.72 1.44 -1.02
CA GLN A 50 6.69 0.51 -1.62
C GLN A 50 6.26 0.07 -3.03
N ILE A 51 4.95 -0.11 -3.25
CA ILE A 51 4.40 -0.42 -4.58
C ILE A 51 4.60 0.78 -5.53
N SER A 52 4.33 2.02 -5.10
CA SER A 52 4.50 3.20 -5.95
C SER A 52 5.97 3.47 -6.33
N LYS A 53 6.91 3.02 -5.49
CA LYS A 53 8.35 3.04 -5.76
C LYS A 53 8.86 1.89 -6.62
N ASP A 54 7.99 0.98 -7.07
CA ASP A 54 8.37 -0.25 -7.77
C ASP A 54 9.42 -1.07 -6.98
N ASN A 55 9.30 -1.10 -5.63
CA ASN A 55 10.18 -1.90 -4.78
C ASN A 55 9.79 -3.38 -4.86
N LYS A 56 10.07 -3.98 -6.02
CA LYS A 56 9.74 -5.37 -6.34
C LYS A 56 10.30 -6.37 -5.32
N ALA A 57 11.48 -6.12 -4.78
CA ALA A 57 12.11 -7.02 -3.81
C ALA A 57 11.26 -7.15 -2.53
N GLN A 58 10.89 -6.02 -1.93
CA GLN A 58 10.07 -6.01 -0.71
C GLN A 58 8.66 -6.54 -0.97
N VAL A 59 8.03 -6.10 -2.07
CA VAL A 59 6.67 -6.51 -2.41
C VAL A 59 6.60 -8.01 -2.72
N ALA A 60 7.58 -8.57 -3.44
CA ALA A 60 7.63 -10.01 -3.69
C ALA A 60 7.80 -10.80 -2.39
N GLN A 61 8.64 -10.32 -1.47
CA GLN A 61 8.81 -10.97 -0.17
C GLN A 61 7.48 -11.05 0.60
N TRP A 62 6.71 -9.96 0.69
CA TRP A 62 5.41 -9.97 1.36
C TRP A 62 4.44 -10.96 0.70
N LEU A 63 4.33 -10.93 -0.63
CA LEU A 63 3.47 -11.84 -1.38
C LEU A 63 3.85 -13.32 -1.18
N GLU A 64 5.15 -13.63 -1.16
CA GLU A 64 5.64 -15.00 -0.91
C GLU A 64 5.39 -15.46 0.52
N SER A 65 5.47 -14.55 1.49
CA SER A 65 5.16 -14.82 2.90
C SER A 65 3.67 -14.84 3.22
N GLY A 66 2.80 -14.45 2.27
CA GLY A 66 1.35 -14.35 2.47
C GLY A 66 0.93 -13.21 3.40
N GLN A 67 1.74 -12.16 3.47
CA GLN A 67 1.50 -10.95 4.25
C GLN A 67 0.88 -9.84 3.40
#